data_AF-A0A7V2MCQ6-F1
#
_entry.id   AF-A0A7V2MCQ6-F1
#
_cell.length_a   1.000
_cell.length_b   1.000
_cell.length_c   1.000
_cell.angle_alpha   90.00
_cell.angle_beta   90.00
_cell.angle_gamma   90.00
#
_symmetry.space_group_name_H-M   'P 1'
#
loop_
_entity.id
_entity.type
_entity.pdbx_description
1 polymer ?
#
loop_
_entity_poly.entity_id
_entity_poly.type
_entity_poly.pdbx_seq_one_letter_code
_entity_poly.pdbx_strand_id
1 'polypeptide(L)'
;MKAKPKTSSLWVVYVVAFDDSDDTEQSHIEPFVGKEPLEAKASDELTEQEARLISLVRGGQLVAIVEGDEAAAEHVRKTVEADVIRK
;
A
#
# COMPACT_ATOMS: atom_id res chain seq x y z
N MET A 1 -19.21 -22.64 -22.21
CA MET A 1 -19.36 -21.80 -20.99
C MET A 1 -18.17 -20.86 -20.95
N LYS A 2 -18.37 -19.55 -21.14
CA LYS A 2 -17.26 -18.59 -21.00
C LYS A 2 -16.99 -18.41 -19.51
N ALA A 3 -15.78 -18.70 -19.06
CA ALA A 3 -15.36 -18.42 -17.70
C ALA A 3 -15.55 -16.91 -17.45
N LYS A 4 -16.30 -16.54 -16.40
CA LYS A 4 -16.30 -15.16 -15.92
C LYS A 4 -14.85 -14.81 -15.57
N PRO A 5 -14.31 -13.67 -16.01
CA PRO A 5 -13.02 -13.23 -15.53
C PRO A 5 -13.14 -13.12 -14.01
N LYS A 6 -12.32 -13.90 -13.28
CA LYS A 6 -12.10 -13.65 -11.86
C LYS A 6 -11.41 -12.29 -11.83
N THR A 7 -12.15 -11.22 -11.57
CA THR A 7 -11.56 -9.99 -11.04
C THR A 7 -11.02 -10.37 -9.67
N SER A 8 -9.75 -10.78 -9.61
CA SER A 8 -9.05 -10.78 -8.33
C SER A 8 -8.90 -9.33 -7.91
N SER A 9 -9.40 -9.01 -6.73
CA SER A 9 -9.24 -7.68 -6.17
C SER A 9 -7.77 -7.54 -5.77
N LEU A 10 -7.12 -6.50 -6.27
CA LEU A 10 -5.76 -6.16 -5.86
C LEU A 10 -5.82 -5.04 -4.84
N TRP A 11 -4.86 -5.01 -3.95
CA TRP A 11 -4.75 -3.99 -2.91
C TRP A 11 -3.31 -3.49 -2.82
N VAL A 12 -3.16 -2.19 -2.63
CA VAL A 12 -1.89 -1.54 -2.39
C VAL A 12 -1.77 -1.32 -0.89
N VAL A 13 -0.62 -1.68 -0.31
CA VAL A 13 -0.24 -1.29 1.05
C VAL A 13 0.96 -0.36 0.96
N TYR A 14 0.88 0.79 1.63
CA TYR A 14 1.90 1.83 1.60
C TYR A 14 2.17 2.39 2.99
N VAL A 15 3.36 2.95 3.17
CA VAL A 15 3.79 3.59 4.42
C VAL A 15 4.06 5.06 4.16
N VAL A 16 3.48 5.94 4.96
CA VAL A 16 3.81 7.36 5.02
C VAL A 16 4.63 7.55 6.29
N ALA A 17 5.95 7.66 6.14
CA ALA A 17 6.87 7.95 7.23
C ALA A 17 7.84 9.03 6.74
N PHE A 18 8.05 10.06 7.54
CA PHE A 18 9.02 11.11 7.26
C PHE A 18 10.35 10.75 7.92
N ASP A 19 11.46 11.11 7.27
CA ASP A 19 12.79 10.91 7.82
C ASP A 19 13.04 11.98 8.90
N ASP A 20 13.25 11.56 10.14
CA ASP A 20 13.61 12.41 11.27
C ASP A 20 15.07 12.91 11.18
N SER A 21 15.77 12.71 10.05
CA SER A 21 17.15 13.18 9.86
C SER A 21 17.30 14.72 9.82
N ASP A 22 16.21 15.46 9.61
CA ASP A 22 16.17 16.92 9.75
C ASP A 22 15.55 17.31 11.11
N ASP A 23 16.43 17.63 12.05
CA ASP A 23 16.24 18.06 13.44
C ASP A 23 15.52 19.42 13.55
N THR A 24 14.37 19.56 12.88
CA THR A 24 13.48 20.71 12.99
C THR A 24 12.27 20.27 13.81
N GLU A 25 12.20 20.73 15.06
CA GLU A 25 11.20 20.39 16.10
C GLU A 25 9.72 20.61 15.72
N GLN A 26 9.36 20.84 14.45
CA GLN A 26 8.03 21.32 14.07
C GLN A 26 7.12 20.30 13.38
N SER A 27 7.54 19.08 13.06
CA SER A 27 6.62 18.12 12.43
C SER A 27 7.04 16.65 12.62
N HIS A 28 7.12 16.16 13.86
CA HIS A 28 7.07 14.72 14.08
C HIS A 28 5.67 14.20 13.69
N ILE A 29 5.55 13.73 12.46
CA ILE A 29 4.34 13.07 11.96
C ILE A 29 4.49 11.59 12.29
N GLU A 30 3.56 11.06 13.08
CA GLU A 30 3.53 9.62 13.37
C GLU A 30 3.45 8.80 12.07
N PRO A 31 4.28 7.76 11.92
CA PRO A 31 4.26 6.95 10.71
C PRO A 31 2.90 6.27 10.55
N PHE A 32 2.35 6.35 9.33
CA PHE A 32 1.04 5.82 8.99
C PHE A 32 1.16 4.70 7.96
N VAL A 33 0.39 3.62 8.13
CA VAL A 33 0.32 2.53 7.17
C VAL A 33 -1.08 2.44 6.58
N GLY A 34 -1.18 2.76 5.29
CA GLY A 34 -2.41 2.78 4.52
C GLY A 34 -2.60 1.55 3.65
N LYS A 35 -3.85 1.30 3.24
CA LYS A 35 -4.20 0.33 2.20
C LYS A 35 -5.30 0.88 1.30
N GLU A 36 -5.23 0.61 -0.01
CA GLU A 36 -6.25 1.02 -0.97
C GLU A 36 -6.51 -0.07 -2.01
N PRO A 37 -7.76 -0.23 -2.47
CA PRO A 37 -8.04 -1.17 -3.56
C PRO A 37 -7.43 -0.66 -4.86
N LEU A 38 -6.92 -1.59 -5.65
CA LEU A 38 -6.38 -1.38 -6.98
C LEU A 38 -7.33 -2.03 -7.98
N GLU A 39 -7.81 -1.24 -8.94
CA GLU A 39 -8.57 -1.80 -10.07
C GLU A 39 -7.59 -2.49 -11.01
N ALA A 40 -7.44 -3.81 -10.86
CA ALA A 40 -6.56 -4.61 -11.69
C ALA A 40 -6.89 -4.43 -13.17
N LYS A 41 -5.97 -3.83 -13.93
CA LYS A 41 -6.02 -3.84 -15.41
C LYS A 41 -5.40 -5.13 -15.93
N ALA A 42 -5.77 -5.50 -17.16
CA ALA A 42 -5.45 -6.79 -17.78
C ALA A 42 -3.94 -7.10 -17.98
N SER A 43 -3.02 -6.28 -17.47
CA SER A 43 -1.57 -6.53 -17.54
C SER A 43 -0.89 -6.25 -16.20
N ASP A 44 -0.03 -7.17 -15.78
CA ASP A 44 0.70 -7.12 -14.51
C ASP A 44 1.67 -5.92 -14.42
N GLU A 45 2.25 -5.46 -15.53
CA GLU A 45 3.17 -4.31 -15.54
C GLU A 45 2.46 -2.98 -15.23
N LEU A 46 1.24 -2.79 -15.73
CA LEU A 46 0.42 -1.61 -15.42
C LEU A 46 0.01 -1.60 -13.94
N THR A 47 -0.20 -2.79 -13.38
CA THR A 47 -0.62 -2.97 -11.98
C THR A 47 0.44 -2.45 -11.00
N GLU A 48 1.72 -2.75 -11.23
CA GLU A 48 2.80 -2.27 -10.36
C GLU A 48 2.99 -0.75 -10.47
N GLN A 49 2.92 -0.20 -11.70
CA GLN A 49 3.02 1.24 -11.92
C GLN A 49 1.88 2.01 -11.24
N GLU A 50 0.65 1.51 -11.32
CA GLU A 50 -0.51 2.10 -10.65
C GLU A 50 -0.39 2.02 -9.13
N ALA A 51 0.08 0.89 -8.58
CA ALA A 51 0.33 0.76 -7.15
C ALA A 51 1.38 1.75 -6.63
N ARG A 52 2.46 1.96 -7.40
CA ARG A 52 3.48 2.99 -7.10
C ARG A 52 2.89 4.40 -7.17
N LEU A 53 2.06 4.68 -8.17
CA LEU A 53 1.41 5.99 -8.33
C LEU A 53 0.46 6.30 -7.16
N ILE A 54 -0.37 5.32 -6.75
CA ILE A 54 -1.27 5.45 -5.60
C ILE A 54 -0.47 5.80 -4.34
N SER A 55 0.59 5.04 -4.07
CA SER A 55 1.45 5.28 -2.90
C SER A 55 2.06 6.69 -2.95
N LEU A 56 2.59 7.10 -4.12
CA LEU A 56 3.21 8.41 -4.31
C LEU A 56 2.24 9.57 -4.10
N VAL A 57 1.01 9.49 -4.64
CA VAL A 57 -0.02 10.53 -4.47
C VAL A 57 -0.42 10.70 -3.00
N ARG A 58 -0.27 9.65 -2.19
CA ARG A 58 -0.50 9.68 -0.74
C ARG A 58 0.72 10.15 0.05
N GLY A 59 1.81 10.51 -0.63
CA GLY A 59 3.08 10.84 0.01
C GLY A 59 3.75 9.64 0.68
N GLY A 60 3.35 8.43 0.30
CA GLY A 60 3.85 7.18 0.88
C GLY A 60 4.77 6.41 -0.06
N GLN A 61 5.45 5.43 0.53
CA GLN A 61 6.23 4.43 -0.17
C GLN A 61 5.42 3.16 -0.32
N LEU A 62 5.42 2.59 -1.53
CA LEU A 62 4.80 1.29 -1.80
C LEU A 62 5.55 0.21 -1.01
N VAL A 63 4.81 -0.57 -0.21
CA VAL A 63 5.36 -1.69 0.55
C VAL A 63 4.99 -3.02 -0.07
N ALA A 64 3.71 -3.21 -0.41
CA ALA A 64 3.22 -4.47 -0.95
C ALA A 64 2.03 -4.28 -1.90
N ILE A 65 1.91 -5.21 -2.84
CA ILE A 65 0.70 -5.43 -3.63
C ILE A 65 0.13 -6.77 -3.18
N VAL A 66 -1.11 -6.77 -2.72
CA VAL A 66 -1.79 -7.95 -2.16
C VAL A 66 -2.90 -8.36 -3.10
N GLU A 67 -2.83 -9.60 -3.59
CA GLU A 67 -3.94 -10.22 -4.31
C GLU A 67 -4.89 -10.89 -3.32
N GLY A 68 -6.17 -10.52 -3.35
CA GLY A 68 -7.18 -11.11 -2.49
C GLY A 68 -8.27 -10.16 -2.06
N ASP A 69 -8.97 -10.52 -0.98
CA ASP A 69 -10.00 -9.68 -0.42
C ASP A 69 -9.43 -8.59 0.51
N GLU A 70 -10.32 -7.73 1.00
CA GLU A 70 -9.96 -6.66 1.91
C GLU A 70 -9.32 -7.17 3.23
N ALA A 71 -9.72 -8.35 3.68
CA ALA A 71 -9.22 -8.93 4.93
C ALA A 71 -7.75 -9.36 4.80
N ALA A 72 -7.38 -9.94 3.66
CA ALA A 72 -5.98 -10.25 3.34
C ALA A 72 -5.12 -8.97 3.32
N ALA A 73 -5.61 -7.91 2.66
CA ALA A 73 -4.92 -6.62 2.63
C ALA A 73 -4.79 -5.99 4.03
N GLU A 74 -5.82 -6.08 4.87
CA GLU A 74 -5.79 -5.57 6.25
C GLU A 74 -4.81 -6.35 7.13
N HIS A 75 -4.70 -7.66 6.93
CA HIS A 75 -3.71 -8.46 7.64
C HIS A 75 -2.27 -8.02 7.31
N VAL A 76 -1.98 -7.77 6.03
CA VAL A 76 -0.67 -7.25 5.59
C VAL A 76 -0.43 -5.85 6.15
N ARG A 77 -1.42 -4.95 6.05
CA ARG A 77 -1.33 -3.59 6.61
C ARG A 77 -0.94 -3.60 8.09
N LYS A 78 -1.64 -4.40 8.91
CA LYS A 78 -1.34 -4.54 10.35
C LYS A 78 0.05 -5.11 10.63
N THR A 79 0.50 -6.05 9.79
CA THR A 79 1.84 -6.64 9.93
C THR A 79 2.91 -5.59 9.65
N VAL A 80 2.76 -4.83 8.57
CA VAL A 80 3.65 -3.72 8.22
C VAL A 80 3.62 -2.63 9.31
N GLU A 81 2.45 -2.26 9.81
CA GLU A 81 2.28 -1.30 10.91
C GLU A 81 3.02 -1.74 12.17
N ALA A 82 2.94 -3.02 12.55
CA ALA A 82 3.69 -3.55 13.68
C ALA A 82 5.21 -3.48 13.48
N ASP A 83 5.71 -3.68 12.25
CA ASP A 83 7.14 -3.60 11.93
C ASP A 83 7.65 -2.17 11.86
N VAL A 84 6.81 -1.22 11.43
CA VAL A 84 7.14 0.21 11.33
C VAL A 84 7.12 0.88 12.70
N ILE A 85 6.10 0.62 13.52
CA ILE A 85 5.94 1.24 14.86
C ILE A 85 6.94 0.68 15.89
N ARG A 86 7.45 -0.54 15.70
CA ARG A 86 8.44 -1.15 16.62
C ARG A 86 9.88 -0.64 16.42
N LYS A 87 10.14 0.16 15.38
CA LYS A 87 11.45 0.74 15.10
C LYS A 87 11.52 2.16 15.64
#